data_AF-A0A7W9PB72-F1
#
_entry.id   AF-A0A7W9PB72-F1
#
_cell.length_a   1.000
_cell.length_b   1.000
_cell.length_c   1.000
_cell.angle_alpha   90.00
_cell.angle_beta   90.00
_cell.angle_gamma   90.00
#
_symmetry.space_group_name_H-M   'P 1'
#
loop_
_entity.id
_entity.type
_entity.pdbx_description
1 polymer ?
#
loop_
_entity_poly.entity_id
_entity_poly.type
_entity_poly.pdbx_seq_one_letter_code
_entity_poly.pdbx_strand_id
1 'polypeptide(L)'
;MTERVEVTPDLQRRAAAKAQGVSDRITHALTTLKSATDSRGTPWGNDEYGEGFAKGDGTNGYEAARENLKELTGSLADHSGDHSEGQQRSAGFHADTEHGSADQFR
;
A
#
# COMPACT_ATOMS: atom_id res chain seq x y z
N MET A 1 7.72 11.92 39.01
CA MET A 1 6.37 11.69 38.46
C MET A 1 6.57 11.17 37.06
N THR A 2 6.55 9.86 36.87
CA THR A 2 6.57 9.27 35.53
C THR A 2 5.19 9.54 34.94
N GLU A 3 5.14 10.46 34.00
CA GLU A 3 3.95 10.77 33.21
C GLU A 3 3.47 9.45 32.60
N ARG A 4 2.33 8.96 33.10
CA ARG A 4 1.77 7.71 32.62
C ARG A 4 1.39 7.94 31.18
N VAL A 5 2.11 7.30 30.26
CA VAL A 5 1.78 7.26 28.85
C VAL A 5 0.44 6.53 28.75
N GLU A 6 -0.67 7.27 28.89
CA GLU A 6 -2.01 6.80 28.58
C GLU A 6 -2.18 6.89 27.06
N VAL A 7 -1.51 6.01 26.33
CA VAL A 7 -1.87 5.78 24.93
C VAL A 7 -3.17 5.02 24.97
N THR A 8 -4.30 5.71 24.83
CA THR A 8 -5.61 5.04 24.86
C THR A 8 -5.62 3.91 23.81
N PRO A 9 -5.66 2.63 24.22
CA PRO A 9 -5.51 1.51 23.27
C PRO A 9 -6.61 1.50 22.22
N ASP A 10 -7.77 2.05 22.56
CA ASP A 10 -8.89 2.25 21.64
C ASP A 10 -8.58 3.29 20.55
N LEU A 11 -7.87 4.38 20.87
CA LEU A 11 -7.45 5.36 19.87
C LEU A 11 -6.41 4.77 18.93
N GLN A 12 -5.51 3.94 19.45
CA GLN A 12 -4.48 3.28 18.65
C GLN A 12 -5.08 2.22 17.72
N ARG A 13 -6.03 1.40 18.20
CA ARG A 13 -6.81 0.48 17.36
C ARG A 13 -7.58 1.23 16.26
N ARG A 14 -8.21 2.37 16.60
CA ARG A 14 -8.90 3.21 15.62
C ARG A 14 -7.96 3.81 14.58
N ALA A 15 -6.76 4.22 14.98
CA ALA A 15 -5.74 4.74 14.07
C ALA A 15 -5.25 3.64 13.11
N ALA A 16 -4.94 2.45 13.62
CA ALA A 16 -4.57 1.30 12.80
C ALA A 16 -5.68 0.93 11.80
N ALA A 17 -6.94 0.88 12.25
CA ALA A 17 -8.07 0.60 11.37
C ALA A 17 -8.24 1.65 10.25
N LYS A 18 -8.00 2.94 10.55
CA LYS A 18 -8.05 4.00 9.53
C LYS A 18 -6.93 3.87 8.51
N ALA A 19 -5.72 3.58 8.95
CA ALA A 19 -4.57 3.40 8.08
C ALA A 19 -4.69 2.15 7.21
N GLN A 20 -5.27 1.08 7.73
CA GLN A 20 -5.71 -0.07 6.93
C GLN A 20 -6.72 0.36 5.86
N GLY A 21 -7.75 1.13 6.21
CA GLY A 21 -8.73 1.62 5.22
C GLY A 21 -8.14 2.52 4.13
N VAL A 22 -7.09 3.31 4.44
CA VAL A 22 -6.33 4.07 3.43
C VAL A 22 -5.53 3.12 2.54
N SER A 23 -4.89 2.12 3.13
CA SER A 23 -4.13 1.09 2.42
C SER A 23 -5.00 0.33 1.42
N ASP A 24 -6.17 -0.14 1.87
CA ASP A 24 -7.13 -0.85 1.02
C ASP A 24 -7.58 0.00 -0.17
N ARG A 25 -7.81 1.30 0.04
CA ARG A 25 -8.18 2.23 -1.03
C ARG A 25 -7.07 2.42 -2.05
N ILE A 26 -5.83 2.53 -1.59
CA ILE A 26 -4.65 2.63 -2.47
C ILE A 26 -4.54 1.35 -3.30
N THR A 27 -4.57 0.18 -2.66
CA THR A 27 -4.55 -1.13 -3.34
C THR A 27 -5.68 -1.26 -4.36
N HIS A 28 -6.90 -0.82 -4.02
CA HIS A 28 -8.04 -0.87 -4.92
C HIS A 28 -7.88 0.03 -6.15
N ALA A 29 -7.42 1.28 -5.95
CA ALA A 29 -7.17 2.22 -7.04
C ALA A 29 -6.09 1.69 -7.99
N LEU A 30 -5.01 1.14 -7.43
CA LEU A 30 -3.93 0.55 -8.22
C LEU A 30 -4.36 -0.72 -8.95
N THR A 31 -5.14 -1.60 -8.31
CA THR A 31 -5.71 -2.80 -8.96
C THR A 31 -6.62 -2.40 -10.13
N THR A 32 -7.41 -1.34 -9.96
CA THR A 32 -8.26 -0.78 -11.02
C THR A 32 -7.41 -0.24 -12.17
N LEU A 33 -6.34 0.50 -11.86
CA LEU A 33 -5.40 1.04 -12.85
C LEU A 33 -4.70 -0.08 -13.62
N LYS A 34 -4.23 -1.12 -12.93
CA LYS A 34 -3.64 -2.31 -13.53
C LYS A 34 -4.64 -3.00 -14.46
N SER A 35 -5.86 -3.26 -13.99
CA SER A 35 -6.91 -3.89 -14.80
C SER A 35 -7.27 -3.07 -16.04
N ALA A 36 -7.34 -1.74 -15.92
CA ALA A 36 -7.62 -0.84 -17.04
C ALA A 36 -6.45 -0.75 -18.04
N THR A 37 -5.23 -0.97 -17.56
CA THR A 37 -4.03 -0.98 -18.42
C THR A 37 -3.86 -2.34 -19.10
N ASP A 38 -4.22 -3.43 -18.43
CA ASP A 38 -4.24 -4.77 -19.00
C ASP A 38 -5.34 -4.93 -20.07
N SER A 39 -6.49 -4.27 -19.91
CA SER A 39 -7.59 -4.33 -20.88
C SER A 39 -7.32 -3.53 -22.16
N ARG A 40 -6.33 -2.63 -22.17
CA ARG A 40 -6.03 -1.75 -23.32
C ARG A 40 -5.27 -2.43 -24.45
N GLY A 41 -4.90 -3.71 -24.32
CA GLY A 41 -4.42 -4.54 -25.43
C GLY A 41 -3.05 -4.14 -26.00
N THR A 42 -2.78 -4.54 -27.25
CA THR A 42 -1.54 -4.23 -27.97
C THR A 42 -1.53 -2.80 -28.49
N PRO A 43 -0.33 -2.20 -28.72
CA PRO A 43 -0.19 -0.89 -29.34
C PRO A 43 -0.97 -0.74 -30.65
N TRP A 44 -1.27 0.50 -31.01
CA TRP A 44 -2.07 0.84 -32.19
C TRP A 44 -1.31 0.52 -33.47
N GLY A 45 -1.57 -0.65 -34.06
CA GLY A 45 -1.03 -1.04 -35.36
C GLY A 45 0.45 -1.46 -35.31
N ASN A 46 0.89 -2.09 -36.41
CA ASN A 46 2.29 -2.49 -36.63
C ASN A 46 3.00 -1.54 -37.62
N ASP A 47 2.51 -0.31 -37.77
CA ASP A 47 3.18 0.71 -38.56
C ASP A 47 4.25 1.44 -37.72
N GLU A 48 5.06 2.26 -38.39
CA GLU A 48 6.16 2.99 -37.75
C GLU A 48 5.67 3.87 -36.59
N TYR A 49 4.45 4.41 -36.69
CA TYR A 49 3.81 5.18 -35.61
C TYR A 49 3.39 4.29 -34.43
N GLY A 50 2.81 3.12 -34.71
CA GLY A 50 2.44 2.13 -33.71
C GLY A 50 3.64 1.56 -32.96
N GLU A 51 4.71 1.20 -33.67
CA GLU A 51 5.97 0.80 -33.04
C GLU A 51 6.60 1.93 -32.23
N GLY A 52 6.57 3.17 -32.75
CA GLY A 52 7.04 4.36 -32.05
C GLY A 52 6.27 4.61 -30.75
N PHE A 53 4.95 4.43 -30.75
CA PHE A 53 4.14 4.52 -29.55
C PHE A 53 4.42 3.37 -28.55
N ALA A 54 4.52 2.14 -29.06
CA ALA A 54 4.73 0.94 -28.26
C ALA A 54 6.08 0.96 -27.51
N LYS A 55 7.15 1.17 -28.27
CA LYS A 55 8.54 1.06 -27.82
C LYS A 55 9.10 2.38 -27.33
N GLY A 56 8.64 3.50 -27.90
CA GLY A 56 9.19 4.84 -27.65
C GLY A 56 10.66 4.95 -28.05
N ASP A 57 11.21 6.16 -27.92
CA ASP A 57 12.66 6.33 -28.00
C ASP A 57 13.33 5.74 -26.76
N GLY A 58 14.27 4.81 -26.98
CA GLY A 58 15.06 4.21 -25.90
C GLY A 58 14.26 3.40 -24.89
N THR A 59 13.30 2.57 -25.32
CA THR A 59 12.47 1.68 -24.47
C THR A 59 11.60 2.40 -23.44
N ASN A 60 11.17 3.63 -23.72
CA ASN A 60 10.32 4.43 -22.84
C ASN A 60 8.87 4.56 -23.34
N GLY A 61 8.44 3.67 -24.25
CA GLY A 61 7.10 3.69 -24.82
C GLY A 61 6.02 3.13 -23.91
N TYR A 62 4.82 2.98 -24.47
CA TYR A 62 3.63 2.49 -23.77
C TYR A 62 3.87 1.16 -23.04
N GLU A 63 4.60 0.22 -23.65
CA GLU A 63 4.85 -1.10 -23.05
C GLU A 63 5.66 -0.99 -21.76
N ALA A 64 6.74 -0.19 -21.78
CA ALA A 64 7.57 0.05 -20.60
C ALA A 64 6.82 0.82 -19.52
N ALA A 65 6.05 1.85 -19.90
CA ALA A 65 5.22 2.60 -18.96
C ALA A 65 4.18 1.69 -18.28
N ARG A 66 3.58 0.78 -19.03
CA ARG A 66 2.62 -0.21 -18.53
C ARG A 66 3.27 -1.18 -17.54
N GLU A 67 4.44 -1.72 -17.84
CA GLU A 67 5.13 -2.63 -16.90
C GLU A 67 5.60 -1.90 -15.64
N ASN A 68 6.17 -0.69 -15.77
CA ASN A 68 6.53 0.14 -14.62
C ASN A 68 5.33 0.43 -13.72
N LEU A 69 4.17 0.74 -14.32
CA LEU A 69 2.92 0.95 -13.57
C LEU A 69 2.48 -0.29 -12.79
N LYS A 70 2.65 -1.49 -13.35
CA LYS A 70 2.34 -2.74 -12.66
C LYS A 70 3.30 -3.00 -11.51
N GLU A 71 4.60 -2.79 -11.71
CA GLU A 71 5.61 -2.97 -10.67
C GLU A 71 5.40 -1.98 -9.51
N LEU A 72 5.23 -0.70 -9.81
CA LEU A 72 4.92 0.34 -8.83
C LEU A 72 3.64 0.02 -8.06
N THR A 73 2.61 -0.46 -8.75
CA THR A 73 1.35 -0.90 -8.15
C THR A 73 1.57 -2.06 -7.18
N GLY A 74 2.29 -3.09 -7.58
CA GLY A 74 2.60 -4.24 -6.72
C GLY A 74 3.38 -3.82 -5.49
N SER A 75 4.47 -3.08 -5.69
CA SER A 75 5.32 -2.60 -4.61
C SER A 75 4.57 -1.73 -3.59
N LEU A 76 3.68 -0.85 -4.06
CA LEU A 76 2.89 0.00 -3.16
C LEU A 76 1.83 -0.82 -2.41
N ALA A 77 1.22 -1.82 -3.04
CA ALA A 77 0.28 -2.72 -2.36
C ALA A 77 0.97 -3.53 -1.25
N ASP A 78 2.15 -4.08 -1.53
CA ASP A 78 2.96 -4.83 -0.56
C ASP A 78 3.37 -3.93 0.62
N HIS A 79 3.92 -2.75 0.34
CA HIS A 79 4.29 -1.78 1.39
C HIS A 79 3.08 -1.36 2.24
N SER A 80 1.90 -1.20 1.62
CA SER A 80 0.68 -0.88 2.36
C SER A 80 0.25 -2.01 3.29
N GLY A 81 0.38 -3.27 2.83
CA GLY A 81 0.16 -4.46 3.64
C GLY A 81 1.10 -4.51 4.85
N ASP A 82 2.40 -4.36 4.60
CA ASP A 82 3.43 -4.36 5.65
C ASP A 82 3.21 -3.25 6.68
N HIS A 83 2.83 -2.06 6.21
CA HIS A 83 2.55 -0.92 7.09
C HIS A 83 1.34 -1.20 7.99
N SER A 84 0.25 -1.73 7.42
CA SER A 84 -0.95 -2.11 8.17
C SER A 84 -0.63 -3.17 9.22
N GLU A 85 0.11 -4.22 8.84
CA GLU A 85 0.52 -5.29 9.75
C GLU A 85 1.43 -4.76 10.87
N GLY A 86 2.39 -3.88 10.54
CA GLY A 86 3.25 -3.21 11.51
C GLY A 86 2.47 -2.40 12.55
N GLN A 87 1.45 -1.66 12.12
CA GLN A 87 0.58 -0.90 13.03
C GLN A 87 -0.27 -1.81 13.92
N GLN A 88 -0.79 -2.92 13.40
CA GLN A 88 -1.52 -3.91 14.20
C GLN A 88 -0.62 -4.56 15.25
N ARG A 89 0.60 -4.97 14.88
CA ARG A 89 1.59 -5.50 15.82
C ARG A 89 1.94 -4.49 16.91
N SER A 90 2.20 -3.24 16.54
CA SER A 90 2.52 -2.16 17.49
C SER A 90 1.38 -1.95 18.49
N ALA A 91 0.13 -1.92 18.02
CA ALA A 91 -1.04 -1.82 18.87
C ALA A 91 -1.18 -3.03 19.83
N GLY A 92 -0.89 -4.24 19.35
CA GLY A 92 -0.84 -5.46 20.18
C GLY A 92 0.22 -5.36 21.28
N PHE A 93 1.46 -5.03 20.92
CA PHE A 93 2.55 -4.88 21.90
C PHE A 93 2.24 -3.84 22.98
N HIS A 94 1.62 -2.71 22.62
CA HIS A 94 1.22 -1.70 23.61
C HIS A 94 0.11 -2.21 24.51
N ALA A 95 -0.91 -2.90 23.97
CA ALA A 95 -1.96 -3.50 24.78
C ALA A 95 -1.41 -4.53 25.78
N ASP A 96 -0.49 -5.39 25.36
CA ASP A 96 0.16 -6.38 26.23
C ASP A 96 1.02 -5.71 27.31
N THR A 97 1.75 -4.66 26.93
CA THR A 97 2.59 -3.89 27.87
C THR A 97 1.75 -3.17 28.93
N GLU A 98 0.61 -2.60 28.54
CA GLU A 98 -0.33 -1.97 29.48
C GLU A 98 -0.96 -3.00 30.41
N HIS A 99 -1.38 -4.17 29.91
CA HIS A 99 -1.96 -5.24 30.72
C HIS A 99 -0.96 -5.77 31.75
N GLY A 100 0.26 -6.08 31.31
CA GLY A 100 1.34 -6.56 32.18
C GLY A 100 1.78 -5.52 33.21
N SER A 101 1.72 -4.23 32.88
CA SER A 101 1.98 -3.14 33.83
C SER A 101 0.84 -3.00 34.83
N ALA A 102 -0.42 -3.08 34.40
CA ALA A 102 -1.60 -2.94 35.27
C ALA A 102 -1.71 -4.06 36.31
N ASP A 103 -1.35 -5.29 35.96
CA ASP A 103 -1.34 -6.44 36.88
C ASP A 103 -0.25 -6.33 37.96
N GLN A 104 0.83 -5.59 37.71
CA GLN A 104 1.92 -5.38 38.68
C GLN A 104 1.67 -4.23 39.66
N PHE A 105 0.60 -3.46 39.50
CA PHE A 105 0.20 -2.38 40.42
C PHE A 105 -1.08 -2.71 41.22
N ARG A 106 -1.51 -3.97 41.26
CA ARG A 106 -2.50 -4.49 42.21
C ARG A 106 -1.84 -5.21 43.37
#